data_AF-A0A066Z8Z9-F1
#
_entry.id   AF-A0A066Z8Z9-F1
#
_cell.length_a   1.000
_cell.length_b   1.000
_cell.length_c   1.000
_cell.angle_alpha   90.00
_cell.angle_beta   90.00
_cell.angle_gamma   90.00
#
_symmetry.space_group_name_H-M   'P 1'
#
loop_
_entity.id
_entity.type
_entity.pdbx_description
1 polymer ?
#
loop_
_entity_poly.entity_id
_entity_poly.type
_entity_poly.pdbx_seq_one_letter_code
_entity_poly.pdbx_strand_id
1 'polypeptide(L)' 'MVCIALSSPEGEALLEAPARALESFLKRTDAAVPPGTEHRHFDLDRELSHILAES' A
#
# COMPACT_ATOMS: atom_id res chain seq x y z
N MET A 1 5.73 -18.66 -5.54
CA MET A 1 6.26 -17.30 -5.79
C MET A 1 5.08 -16.35 -5.96
N VAL A 2 5.33 -15.05 -5.92
CA VAL A 2 4.36 -14.04 -6.35
C VAL A 2 4.97 -13.31 -7.54
N CYS A 3 4.19 -13.14 -8.60
CA CYS A 3 4.60 -12.42 -9.81
C CYS A 3 3.90 -11.06 -9.83
N ILE A 4 4.64 -10.00 -10.15
CA ILE A 4 4.16 -8.62 -10.18
C ILE A 4 4.48 -8.07 -11.55
N ALA A 5 3.44 -7.75 -12.33
CA ALA A 5 3.58 -7.07 -13.62
C ALA A 5 3.45 -5.56 -13.41
N LEU A 6 4.40 -4.80 -13.96
CA LEU A 6 4.39 -3.34 -13.97
C LEU A 6 4.28 -2.85 -15.40
N SER A 7 3.25 -2.06 -15.67
CA SER A 7 2.92 -1.54 -16.99
C SER A 7 3.09 -0.02 -17.02
N SER A 8 3.82 0.50 -18.00
CA SER A 8 3.93 1.93 -18.29
C SER A 8 3.86 2.19 -19.80
N PRO A 9 3.67 3.45 -20.24
CA PRO A 9 3.69 3.80 -21.66
C PRO A 9 4.98 3.35 -22.38
N GLU A 10 6.10 3.28 -21.64
CA GLU A 10 7.41 2.87 -22.15
C GLU A 10 7.59 1.34 -22.22
N GLY A 11 6.71 0.56 -21.57
CA GLY A 11 6.72 -0.91 -21.68
C GLY A 11 6.23 -1.66 -20.45
N GLU A 12 6.59 -2.95 -20.40
CA GLU A 12 6.18 -3.91 -19.37
C GLU A 12 7.40 -4.49 -18.65
N ALA A 13 7.31 -4.67 -17.33
CA ALA A 13 8.29 -5.39 -16.53
C ALA A 13 7.63 -6.47 -15.67
N LEU A 14 8.26 -7.64 -15.58
CA LEU A 14 7.81 -8.75 -14.72
C LEU A 14 8.82 -8.97 -13.60
N LEU A 15 8.35 -8.89 -12.36
CA LEU A 15 9.12 -9.15 -11.15
C LEU A 15 8.62 -10.43 -10.46
N GLU A 16 9.53 -11.19 -9.88
CA GLU A 16 9.20 -12.39 -9.10
C GLU A 16 9.74 -12.26 -7.67
N ALA A 17 8.88 -12.57 -6.70
CA ALA A 17 9.21 -12.52 -5.29
C ALA A 17 8.99 -13.88 -4.58
N PRO A 18 9.84 -14.26 -3.61
CA PRO A 18 9.61 -15.42 -2.77
C PRO A 18 8.35 -15.22 -1.91
N ALA A 19 7.36 -16.09 -2.09
CA ALA A 19 6.05 -15.93 -1.43
C ALA A 19 6.15 -15.92 0.11
N ARG A 20 7.01 -16.76 0.70
CA ARG A 20 7.20 -16.80 2.16
C ARG A 20 7.82 -15.52 2.72
N ALA A 21 8.76 -14.91 2.00
CA ALA A 21 9.38 -13.66 2.42
C ALA A 21 8.36 -12.52 2.36
N LEU A 22 7.57 -12.45 1.27
CA LEU A 22 6.52 -11.47 1.12
C LEU A 22 5.40 -11.64 2.16
N GLU A 23 4.96 -12.87 2.40
CA GLU A 23 3.97 -13.18 3.46
C GLU A 23 4.48 -12.78 4.85
N SER A 24 5.74 -13.08 5.17
CA SER A 24 6.33 -12.70 6.46
C SER A 24 6.43 -11.19 6.62
N PHE A 25 6.66 -10.45 5.54
CA PHE A 25 6.64 -9.00 5.55
C PHE A 25 5.21 -8.48 5.80
N LEU A 26 4.21 -8.99 5.08
CA LEU A 26 2.81 -8.59 5.25
C LEU A 26 2.29 -8.89 6.67
N LYS A 27 2.63 -10.03 7.27
CA LYS A 27 2.26 -10.32 8.66
C LYS A 27 2.80 -9.30 9.65
N ARG A 28 3.99 -8.73 9.39
CA ARG A 28 4.55 -7.65 10.23
C ARG A 28 3.83 -6.34 10.01
N THR A 29 3.39 -6.04 8.78
CA THR A 29 2.58 -4.84 8.52
C THR A 29 1.19 -4.96 9.14
N ASP A 30 0.56 -6.13 9.04
CA ASP A 30 -0.75 -6.42 9.66
C ASP A 30 -0.69 -6.33 11.19
N ALA A 31 0.43 -6.73 11.79
CA ALA A 31 0.64 -6.57 13.23
C ALA A 31 0.82 -5.10 13.64
N ALA A 32 1.41 -4.26 12.78
CA ALA A 32 1.59 -2.84 13.04
C ALA A 32 0.32 -2.04 12.80
N VAL A 33 -0.38 -2.33 11.70
CA VAL A 33 -1.64 -1.71 11.29
C VAL A 33 -2.56 -2.84 10.82
N PRO A 34 -3.45 -3.36 11.70
CA PRO A 34 -4.40 -4.38 11.31
C PRO A 34 -5.25 -3.94 10.12
N PRO A 35 -5.52 -4.83 9.14
CA PRO A 35 -6.38 -4.49 8.01
C PRO A 35 -7.73 -3.93 8.46
N GLY A 36 -8.17 -2.83 7.84
CA GLY A 36 -9.37 -2.09 8.23
C GLY A 36 -9.14 -1.02 9.31
N THR A 37 -7.94 -0.90 9.87
CA THR A 37 -7.58 0.13 10.87
C THR A 37 -6.64 1.22 10.33
N GLU A 38 -6.41 1.24 9.01
CA GLU A 38 -5.50 2.16 8.34
C GLU A 38 -5.88 3.63 8.60
N HIS A 39 -7.18 3.93 8.58
CA HIS A 39 -7.75 5.27 8.85
C HIS A 39 -7.37 5.84 10.22
N ARG A 40 -7.02 4.99 11.19
CA ARG A 40 -6.59 5.47 12.53
C ARG A 40 -5.18 6.08 12.50
N HIS A 41 -4.42 5.82 11.45
CA HIS A 41 -3.05 6.27 11.26
C HIS A 41 -2.95 7.43 10.28
N PHE A 42 -4.05 7.77 9.59
CA PHE A 42 -4.13 8.88 8.67
C PHE A 42 -5.55 9.46 8.68
N ASP A 43 -5.70 10.65 9.25
CA ASP A 43 -6.97 11.36 9.32
C ASP A 43 -7.25 12.05 7.97
N LEU A 44 -7.75 11.25 7.03
CA LEU A 44 -8.10 11.67 5.68
C LEU A 44 -9.11 12.83 5.71
N ASP A 45 -10.07 12.82 6.65
CA ASP A 45 -11.11 13.84 6.73
C ASP A 45 -10.53 15.19 7.14
N ARG A 46 -9.58 15.18 8.08
CA ARG A 46 -8.83 16.39 8.44
C ARG A 46 -7.97 16.90 7.28
N GLU A 47 -7.23 16.03 6.60
CA GLU A 47 -6.38 16.45 5.46
C GLU A 47 -7.22 16.95 4.27
N LEU A 48 -8.35 16.30 3.98
CA LEU A 48 -9.32 16.78 2.99
C LEU A 48 -9.90 18.14 3.38
N SER A 49 -10.23 18.33 4.65
CA SER A 49 -10.71 19.62 5.16
C SER A 49 -9.68 20.72 4.97
N HIS A 50 -8.38 20.44 5.14
CA HIS A 50 -7.31 21.39 4.84
C HIS A 50 -7.27 21.75 3.35
N ILE A 51 -7.27 20.77 2.45
CA ILE A 51 -7.21 21.01 1.00
C ILE A 51 -8.42 21.81 0.50
N LEU A 52 -9.62 21.47 0.99
CA LEU A 52 -10.86 22.12 0.55
C LEU A 52 -11.09 23.49 1.19
N ALA A 53 -10.50 23.78 2.35
CA ALA A 53 -10.53 25.11 2.97
C ALA A 53 -9.54 26.09 2.33
N GLU A 54 -8.53 25.59 1.61
CA GLU A 54 -7.57 26.39 0.83
C GLU A 54 -8.06 26.69 -0.60
N SER A 55 -9.29 26.30 -0.95
CA SER A 55 -9.94 26.50 -2.26
C SER A 55 -10.95 27.66 -2.27
#